data_AF-A0A4Y8WKN5-F1
#
_entry.id   AF-A0A4Y8WKN5-F1
#
_cell.length_a   1.000
_cell.length_b   1.000
_cell.length_c   1.000
_cell.angle_alpha   90.00
_cell.angle_beta   90.00
_cell.angle_gamma   90.00
#
_symmetry.space_group_name_H-M   'P 1'
#
loop_
_entity.id
_entity.type
_entity.pdbx_description
1 polymer ?
#
loop_
_entity_poly.entity_id
_entity_poly.type
_entity_poly.pdbx_seq_one_letter_code
_entity_poly.pdbx_strand_id
1 'polypeptide(L)'
;MTTQNTKTITFGAQALTIEDVVAIAQGANADLNSSAEFTAKIDRGVAFLERLLKEEGVIYGVTTGYGDSCTVAIPPNLVDELPLHLTRFHGCGLGEVLSHEQARAVLATRLCSLAQGVSGVTHDLLNQIVTLINQDIAPRIPQEGSVGASGDLTPLSYLAAALIGERDVLYKGETRPTAEVFAELGIDPIHLKPKEGLALMNGTSVMTALACLAYKRAEYLAQLCTKITAMVSVGMHGNDFHFDEALFAVKPHLGQQQVAAWLRDDLKAERPPRNSDRLQDRYSLRCAPHVIGVVQDSLPWLRSMIENELNSANDNPIIDGDNERVLHGGHFYGGHIAMAMDTLKTGIANLADLLDRQMAQLMDYKFNNGLPFNLTGAEGERKPINHGFKAVQIGISAWTAEALKHTMPASVFSRSTECHNQDKVSMGTIAARDCLRVLELTEQVAAASLLASIQAVEIRRRHNELDEHHMSDNLKMIRDAVLSEFEFVIEDRPLEHDLRHFIERIQQRHWSLYSEA
;
A
#
# COMPACT_ATOMS: atom_id res chain seq x y z
N MET A 1 -19.27 -4.11 -1.05
CA MET A 1 -19.65 -4.28 0.38
C MET A 1 -18.50 -4.98 1.05
N THR A 2 -17.73 -4.25 1.85
CA THR A 2 -16.69 -4.80 2.71
C THR A 2 -17.35 -5.74 3.72
N THR A 3 -16.87 -6.98 3.82
CA THR A 3 -17.26 -7.91 4.89
C THR A 3 -16.99 -7.24 6.24
N GLN A 4 -18.01 -7.08 7.09
CA GLN A 4 -17.88 -6.47 8.42
C GLN A 4 -16.85 -7.24 9.24
N ASN A 5 -15.65 -6.68 9.36
CA ASN A 5 -14.63 -7.16 10.27
C ASN A 5 -15.03 -6.69 11.67
N THR A 6 -15.32 -7.61 12.60
CA THR A 6 -15.75 -7.28 13.97
C THR A 6 -14.61 -6.75 14.85
N LYS A 7 -13.39 -6.62 14.31
CA LYS A 7 -12.25 -6.02 15.02
C LYS A 7 -12.51 -4.52 15.24
N THR A 8 -12.31 -4.06 16.46
CA THR A 8 -12.29 -2.62 16.82
C THR A 8 -10.86 -2.22 17.12
N ILE A 9 -10.40 -1.13 16.52
CA ILE A 9 -9.06 -0.56 16.73
C ILE A 9 -9.19 0.65 17.65
N THR A 10 -8.49 0.62 18.79
CA THR A 10 -8.51 1.72 19.77
C THR A 10 -7.36 2.70 19.53
N PHE A 11 -7.68 3.93 19.17
CA PHE A 11 -6.74 5.02 18.89
C PHE A 11 -6.32 5.73 20.19
N GLY A 12 -5.04 6.10 20.31
CA GLY A 12 -4.50 6.78 21.49
C GLY A 12 -4.22 5.88 22.70
N ALA A 13 -4.42 4.57 22.59
CA ALA A 13 -4.11 3.60 23.65
C ALA A 13 -2.70 3.02 23.52
N GLN A 14 -2.26 2.75 22.30
CA GLN A 14 -0.94 2.21 21.95
C GLN A 14 -0.55 2.65 20.54
N ALA A 15 0.71 2.44 20.17
CA ALA A 15 1.14 2.63 18.79
C ALA A 15 0.38 1.68 17.86
N LEU A 16 -0.14 2.20 16.76
CA LEU A 16 -0.80 1.42 15.72
C LEU A 16 0.21 0.73 14.83
N THR A 17 -0.19 -0.43 14.33
CA THR A 17 0.55 -1.19 13.31
C THR A 17 0.02 -0.87 11.91
N ILE A 18 0.79 -1.21 10.88
CA ILE A 18 0.31 -1.20 9.49
C ILE A 18 -0.98 -2.04 9.35
N GLU A 19 -1.03 -3.19 10.02
CA GLU A 19 -2.17 -4.10 10.02
C GLU A 19 -3.45 -3.47 10.58
N ASP A 20 -3.34 -2.59 11.57
CA ASP A 20 -4.49 -1.89 12.13
C ASP A 20 -5.09 -0.88 11.12
N VAL A 21 -4.23 -0.16 10.38
CA VAL A 21 -4.68 0.73 9.30
C VAL A 21 -5.35 -0.06 8.17
N VAL A 22 -4.75 -1.19 7.77
CA VAL A 22 -5.33 -2.08 6.74
C VAL A 22 -6.65 -2.67 7.21
N ALA A 23 -6.79 -3.03 8.49
CA ALA A 23 -8.04 -3.51 9.04
C ALA A 23 -9.15 -2.44 8.96
N ILE A 24 -8.86 -1.17 9.29
CA ILE A 24 -9.82 -0.08 9.14
C ILE A 24 -10.18 0.14 7.67
N ALA A 25 -9.20 0.11 6.75
CA ALA A 25 -9.46 0.22 5.32
C ALA A 25 -10.45 -0.86 4.83
N GLN A 26 -10.40 -2.05 5.43
CA GLN A 26 -11.18 -3.23 5.04
C GLN A 26 -12.49 -3.44 5.80
N GLY A 27 -12.89 -2.55 6.71
CA GLY A 27 -14.18 -2.69 7.41
C GLY A 27 -14.13 -2.68 8.93
N ALA A 28 -12.96 -2.66 9.56
CA ALA A 28 -12.86 -2.61 11.02
C ALA A 28 -13.42 -1.28 11.58
N ASN A 29 -13.90 -1.35 12.83
CA ASN A 29 -14.39 -0.18 13.56
C ASN A 29 -13.24 0.54 14.27
N ALA A 30 -13.44 1.83 14.53
CA ALA A 30 -12.57 2.66 15.35
C ALA A 30 -13.22 2.96 16.71
N ASP A 31 -12.38 3.10 17.73
CA ASP A 31 -12.72 3.62 19.05
C ASP A 31 -11.59 4.50 19.57
N LEU A 32 -11.85 5.36 20.55
CA LEU A 32 -10.82 6.16 21.21
C LEU A 32 -10.47 5.59 22.58
N ASN A 33 -9.24 5.82 23.01
CA ASN A 33 -8.83 5.50 24.38
C ASN A 33 -9.75 6.22 25.39
N SER A 34 -10.44 5.46 26.22
CA SER A 34 -11.38 5.98 27.21
C SER A 34 -10.74 6.29 28.57
N SER A 35 -9.41 6.22 28.69
CA SER A 35 -8.73 6.50 29.95
C SER A 35 -8.87 7.96 30.35
N ALA A 36 -9.02 8.23 31.66
CA ALA A 36 -9.08 9.60 32.18
C ALA A 36 -7.80 10.39 31.85
N GLU A 37 -6.66 9.71 31.76
CA GLU A 37 -5.37 10.31 31.39
C GLU A 37 -5.36 10.81 29.94
N PHE A 38 -5.85 9.99 29.00
CA PHE A 38 -5.97 10.37 27.60
C PHE A 38 -6.91 11.56 27.44
N THR A 39 -8.11 11.48 28.03
CA THR A 39 -9.10 12.56 27.99
C THR A 39 -8.52 13.86 28.53
N ALA A 40 -7.89 13.81 29.71
CA ALA A 40 -7.28 14.98 30.33
C ALA A 40 -6.13 15.55 29.48
N LYS A 41 -5.37 14.72 28.75
CA LYS A 41 -4.30 15.18 27.85
C LYS A 41 -4.87 16.03 26.71
N ILE A 42 -5.92 15.56 26.04
CA ILE A 42 -6.61 16.32 24.99
C ILE A 42 -7.14 17.64 25.56
N ASP A 43 -7.83 17.58 26.70
CA ASP A 43 -8.47 18.74 27.33
C ASP A 43 -7.45 19.84 27.68
N ARG A 44 -6.26 19.46 28.18
CA ARG A 44 -5.19 20.42 28.49
C ARG A 44 -4.72 21.18 27.27
N GLY A 45 -4.54 20.51 26.13
CA GLY A 45 -4.15 21.16 24.87
C GLY A 45 -5.18 22.18 24.39
N VAL A 46 -6.46 21.80 24.42
CA VAL A 46 -7.58 22.69 24.03
C VAL A 46 -7.69 23.89 24.99
N ALA A 47 -7.69 23.65 26.30
CA ALA A 47 -7.81 24.69 27.30
C ALA A 47 -6.65 25.69 27.26
N PHE A 48 -5.42 25.20 27.04
CA PHE A 48 -4.25 26.06 26.84
C PHE A 48 -4.41 26.95 25.60
N LEU A 49 -4.83 26.39 24.47
CA LEU A 49 -5.03 27.16 23.24
C LEU A 49 -6.11 28.24 23.40
N GLU A 50 -7.24 27.91 24.02
CA GLU A 50 -8.33 28.86 24.30
C GLU A 50 -7.90 29.99 25.25
N ARG A 51 -7.05 29.70 26.23
CA ARG A 51 -6.50 30.71 27.15
C ARG A 51 -5.48 31.60 26.45
N LEU A 52 -4.54 31.01 25.72
CA LEU A 52 -3.49 31.73 25.00
C LEU A 52 -4.09 32.70 23.96
N LEU A 53 -5.16 32.28 23.26
CA LEU A 53 -5.87 33.13 22.32
C LEU A 53 -6.47 34.39 22.98
N LYS A 54 -6.96 34.26 24.22
CA LYS A 54 -7.51 35.38 25.01
C LYS A 54 -6.42 36.29 25.57
N GLU A 55 -5.29 35.74 25.98
CA GLU A 55 -4.22 36.46 26.66
C GLU A 55 -3.27 37.17 25.69
N GLU A 56 -2.79 36.48 24.66
CA GLU A 56 -1.70 36.96 23.80
C GLU A 56 -2.14 37.25 22.35
N GLY A 57 -3.19 36.60 21.87
CA GLY A 57 -3.81 36.90 20.57
C GLY A 57 -2.97 36.57 19.32
N VAL A 58 -1.75 36.00 19.43
CA VAL A 58 -0.88 35.66 18.28
C VAL A 58 -0.45 34.20 18.32
N ILE A 59 -1.04 33.38 17.44
CA ILE A 59 -0.68 31.96 17.25
C ILE A 59 -0.74 31.64 15.75
N TYR A 60 0.33 31.04 15.19
CA TYR A 60 0.41 30.72 13.76
C TYR A 60 -0.76 29.83 13.29
N GLY A 61 -1.41 30.25 12.21
CA GLY A 61 -2.55 29.51 11.61
C GLY A 61 -3.84 29.53 12.43
N VAL A 62 -3.86 30.30 13.52
CA VAL A 62 -5.00 30.53 14.40
C VAL A 62 -5.42 32.00 14.35
N THR A 63 -4.47 32.93 14.53
CA THR A 63 -4.71 34.39 14.42
C THR A 63 -3.81 35.07 13.38
N THR A 64 -3.11 34.27 12.57
CA THR A 64 -2.34 34.72 11.41
C THR A 64 -2.87 34.08 10.13
N GLY A 65 -2.51 34.64 8.98
CA GLY A 65 -2.63 33.92 7.71
C GLY A 65 -1.77 32.65 7.66
N TYR A 66 -1.92 31.87 6.59
CA TYR A 66 -1.18 30.63 6.34
C TYR A 66 -0.04 30.86 5.34
N GLY A 67 1.02 30.05 5.43
CA GLY A 67 2.10 30.08 4.44
C GLY A 67 2.87 31.41 4.44
N ASP A 68 3.11 31.97 3.26
CA ASP A 68 3.73 33.29 3.05
C ASP A 68 2.95 34.42 3.74
N SER A 69 1.63 34.24 3.93
CA SER A 69 0.78 35.19 4.67
C SER A 69 0.87 35.05 6.20
N CYS A 70 1.83 34.29 6.75
CA CYS A 70 2.01 34.13 8.20
C CYS A 70 2.31 35.45 8.94
N THR A 71 2.75 36.48 8.23
CA THR A 71 3.01 37.83 8.75
C THR A 71 1.75 38.70 8.86
N VAL A 72 0.63 38.25 8.31
CA VAL A 72 -0.65 38.99 8.30
C VAL A 72 -1.49 38.57 9.50
N ALA A 73 -1.80 39.53 10.38
CA ALA A 73 -2.71 39.31 11.51
C ALA A 73 -4.17 39.22 11.05
N ILE A 74 -4.92 38.27 11.63
CA ILE A 74 -6.35 38.08 11.39
C ILE A 74 -7.14 38.88 12.42
N PRO A 75 -8.11 39.72 11.98
CA PRO A 75 -9.00 40.42 12.91
C PRO A 75 -9.71 39.44 13.86
N PRO A 76 -9.82 39.73 15.17
CA PRO A 76 -10.40 38.80 16.14
C PRO A 76 -11.80 38.30 15.78
N ASN A 77 -12.61 39.13 15.12
CA ASN A 77 -13.97 38.77 14.68
C ASN A 77 -14.01 37.81 13.48
N LEU A 78 -12.88 37.52 12.83
CA LEU A 78 -12.77 36.59 11.70
C LEU A 78 -12.01 35.30 12.06
N VAL A 79 -11.49 35.18 13.28
CA VAL A 79 -10.69 34.02 13.72
C VAL A 79 -11.49 32.73 13.64
N ASP A 80 -12.77 32.75 14.01
CA ASP A 80 -13.64 31.58 13.94
C ASP A 80 -14.05 31.20 12.51
N GLU A 81 -13.97 32.13 11.54
CA GLU A 81 -14.24 31.86 10.13
C GLU A 81 -13.03 31.30 9.38
N LEU A 82 -11.81 31.56 9.89
CA LEU A 82 -10.56 31.23 9.20
C LEU A 82 -10.42 29.73 8.86
N PRO A 83 -10.73 28.76 9.75
CA PRO A 83 -10.65 27.34 9.41
C PRO A 83 -11.53 26.95 8.22
N LEU A 84 -12.73 27.53 8.10
CA LEU A 84 -13.64 27.28 6.99
C LEU A 84 -13.04 27.76 5.66
N HIS A 85 -12.44 28.95 5.65
CA HIS A 85 -11.77 29.46 4.46
C HIS A 85 -10.57 28.58 4.05
N LEU A 86 -9.79 28.09 5.02
CA LEU A 86 -8.66 27.18 4.77
C LEU A 86 -9.08 25.93 4.01
N THR A 87 -10.15 25.28 4.48
CA THR A 87 -10.67 24.08 3.82
C THR A 87 -11.06 24.39 2.37
N ARG A 88 -11.81 25.48 2.14
CA ARG A 88 -12.36 25.86 0.84
C ARG A 88 -11.30 26.17 -0.20
N PHE A 89 -10.25 26.94 0.12
CA PHE A 89 -9.25 27.30 -0.90
C PHE A 89 -8.36 26.12 -1.31
N HIS A 90 -8.20 25.11 -0.45
CA HIS A 90 -7.54 23.86 -0.77
C HIS A 90 -8.44 22.84 -1.49
N GLY A 91 -9.71 23.18 -1.77
CA GLY A 91 -10.65 22.37 -2.55
C GLY A 91 -10.32 22.34 -4.05
N CYS A 92 -9.06 22.15 -4.40
CA CYS A 92 -8.52 22.24 -5.75
C CYS A 92 -7.79 20.97 -6.21
N GLY A 93 -7.92 19.87 -5.46
CA GLY A 93 -7.39 18.55 -5.86
C GLY A 93 -8.03 18.04 -7.17
N LEU A 94 -7.25 17.33 -7.98
CA LEU A 94 -7.64 16.80 -9.29
C LEU A 94 -7.21 15.33 -9.46
N GLY A 95 -7.49 14.78 -10.64
CA GLY A 95 -7.17 13.40 -11.03
C GLY A 95 -8.22 12.40 -10.55
N GLU A 96 -7.83 11.12 -10.60
CA GLU A 96 -8.64 10.04 -10.05
C GLU A 96 -8.88 10.25 -8.54
N VAL A 97 -9.97 9.70 -8.03
CA VAL A 97 -10.27 9.71 -6.59
C VAL A 97 -9.60 8.52 -5.90
N LEU A 98 -9.25 8.69 -4.62
CA LEU A 98 -8.89 7.56 -3.78
C LEU A 98 -10.04 6.57 -3.71
N SER A 99 -9.72 5.28 -3.70
CA SER A 99 -10.73 4.25 -3.46
C SER A 99 -11.33 4.41 -2.06
N HIS A 100 -12.50 3.81 -1.84
CA HIS A 100 -13.16 3.84 -0.53
C HIS A 100 -12.25 3.28 0.58
N GLU A 101 -11.53 2.19 0.32
CA GLU A 101 -10.55 1.62 1.26
C GLU A 101 -9.38 2.57 1.52
N GLN A 102 -8.84 3.22 0.49
CA GLN A 102 -7.75 4.19 0.64
C GLN A 102 -8.20 5.40 1.47
N ALA A 103 -9.38 5.96 1.19
CA ALA A 103 -9.90 7.10 1.95
C ALA A 103 -10.18 6.74 3.42
N ARG A 104 -10.62 5.50 3.72
CA ARG A 104 -10.71 5.01 5.09
C ARG A 104 -9.36 4.85 5.77
N ALA A 105 -8.33 4.40 5.05
CA ALA A 105 -6.97 4.39 5.59
C ALA A 105 -6.50 5.81 5.94
N VAL A 106 -6.84 6.83 5.13
CA VAL A 106 -6.54 8.25 5.43
C VAL A 106 -7.22 8.70 6.73
N LEU A 107 -8.50 8.36 6.93
CA LEU A 107 -9.22 8.64 8.18
C LEU A 107 -8.49 8.04 9.39
N ALA A 108 -8.09 6.76 9.31
CA ALA A 108 -7.35 6.07 10.37
C ALA A 108 -6.01 6.75 10.67
N THR A 109 -5.20 7.02 9.65
CA THR A 109 -3.89 7.64 9.83
C THR A 109 -4.00 9.06 10.40
N ARG A 110 -4.98 9.86 9.97
CA ARG A 110 -5.19 11.19 10.55
C ARG A 110 -5.64 11.09 12.01
N LEU A 111 -6.57 10.19 12.32
CA LEU A 111 -7.03 9.96 13.68
C LEU A 111 -5.88 9.54 14.59
N CYS A 112 -4.98 8.67 14.13
CA CYS A 112 -3.79 8.24 14.88
C CYS A 112 -2.89 9.41 15.25
N SER A 113 -2.60 10.31 14.30
CA SER A 113 -1.76 11.47 14.56
C SER A 113 -2.42 12.46 15.53
N LEU A 114 -3.70 12.75 15.33
CA LEU A 114 -4.46 13.66 16.20
C LEU A 114 -4.65 13.13 17.62
N ALA A 115 -4.86 11.81 17.75
CA ALA A 115 -4.96 11.13 19.04
C ALA A 115 -3.64 11.13 19.83
N GLN A 116 -2.52 11.58 19.26
CA GLN A 116 -1.31 11.86 20.07
C GLN A 116 -1.56 12.99 21.09
N GLY A 117 -2.59 13.82 20.89
CA GLY A 117 -3.05 14.79 21.88
C GLY A 117 -2.16 16.02 22.01
N VAL A 118 -1.43 16.35 20.94
CA VAL A 118 -0.53 17.52 20.89
C VAL A 118 -0.84 18.43 19.69
N SER A 119 -2.04 18.27 19.11
CA SER A 119 -2.54 19.10 18.00
C SER A 119 -3.55 20.18 18.43
N GLY A 120 -4.00 20.18 19.69
CA GLY A 120 -4.98 21.14 20.19
C GLY A 120 -6.37 21.00 19.53
N VAL A 121 -6.76 19.77 19.18
CA VAL A 121 -8.09 19.46 18.63
C VAL A 121 -9.04 18.96 19.71
N THR A 122 -10.33 19.14 19.50
CA THR A 122 -11.40 18.73 20.42
C THR A 122 -11.74 17.24 20.32
N HIS A 123 -12.37 16.71 21.37
CA HIS A 123 -12.97 15.37 21.36
C HIS A 123 -14.04 15.22 20.28
N ASP A 124 -14.86 16.24 20.04
CA ASP A 124 -15.91 16.22 19.03
C ASP A 124 -15.32 15.95 17.64
N LEU A 125 -14.20 16.58 17.30
CA LEU A 125 -13.48 16.34 16.05
C LEU A 125 -12.97 14.90 15.95
N LEU A 126 -12.33 14.37 17.00
CA LEU A 126 -11.85 12.99 17.01
C LEU A 126 -13.01 11.99 16.85
N ASN A 127 -14.10 12.22 17.59
CA ASN A 127 -15.31 11.40 17.54
C ASN A 127 -16.02 11.46 16.19
N GLN A 128 -15.97 12.60 15.49
CA GLN A 128 -16.54 12.72 14.15
C GLN A 128 -15.77 11.85 13.14
N ILE A 129 -14.44 11.78 13.24
CA ILE A 129 -13.64 10.88 12.39
C ILE A 129 -13.98 9.41 12.70
N VAL A 130 -14.10 9.05 13.98
CA VAL A 130 -14.57 7.71 14.41
C VAL A 130 -15.96 7.41 13.83
N THR A 131 -16.87 8.39 13.84
CA THR A 131 -18.21 8.27 13.28
C THR A 131 -18.16 7.98 11.78
N LEU A 132 -17.34 8.70 11.01
CA LEU A 132 -17.16 8.44 9.58
C LEU A 132 -16.67 7.01 9.33
N ILE A 133 -15.67 6.55 10.08
CA ILE A 133 -15.13 5.18 9.97
C ILE A 133 -16.22 4.14 10.27
N ASN A 134 -16.93 4.29 11.39
CA ASN A 134 -17.90 3.30 11.88
C ASN A 134 -19.20 3.29 11.06
N GLN A 135 -19.54 4.40 10.41
CA GLN A 135 -20.66 4.50 9.47
C GLN A 135 -20.25 4.19 8.02
N ASP A 136 -19.00 3.78 7.79
CA ASP A 136 -18.47 3.43 6.46
C ASP A 136 -18.56 4.59 5.44
N ILE A 137 -18.47 5.83 5.93
CA ILE A 137 -18.46 7.06 5.13
C ILE A 137 -17.00 7.44 4.87
N ALA A 138 -16.59 7.51 3.60
CA ALA A 138 -15.23 7.95 3.26
C ALA A 138 -15.26 9.27 2.48
N PRO A 139 -14.42 10.27 2.82
CA PRO A 139 -14.33 11.49 2.04
C PRO A 139 -13.94 11.22 0.58
N ARG A 140 -14.53 11.93 -0.39
CA ARG A 140 -14.12 11.86 -1.80
C ARG A 140 -12.83 12.67 -1.99
N ILE A 141 -11.69 12.02 -1.87
CA ILE A 141 -10.36 12.66 -1.92
C ILE A 141 -9.74 12.46 -3.32
N PRO A 142 -9.48 13.52 -4.10
CA PRO A 142 -8.68 13.43 -5.32
C PRO A 142 -7.23 13.07 -5.00
N GLN A 143 -6.59 12.29 -5.87
CA GLN A 143 -5.25 11.76 -5.65
C GLN A 143 -4.12 12.77 -5.91
N GLU A 144 -4.39 13.86 -6.65
CA GLU A 144 -3.36 14.79 -7.13
C GLU A 144 -3.45 16.18 -6.49
N GLY A 145 -2.29 16.86 -6.42
CA GLY A 145 -2.19 18.24 -5.93
C GLY A 145 -1.48 18.41 -4.58
N SER A 146 -0.92 17.33 -4.01
CA SER A 146 -0.03 17.41 -2.84
C SER A 146 1.45 17.34 -3.27
N VAL A 147 2.27 18.19 -2.66
CA VAL A 147 3.74 18.18 -2.76
C VAL A 147 4.41 17.60 -1.51
N GLY A 148 3.64 17.23 -0.49
CA GLY A 148 4.18 16.75 0.80
C GLY A 148 5.09 17.78 1.49
N ALA A 149 4.69 19.06 1.44
CA ALA A 149 5.45 20.20 1.98
C ALA A 149 5.06 20.49 3.43
N SER A 150 3.88 21.09 3.65
CA SER A 150 3.17 21.16 4.94
C SER A 150 2.26 19.94 5.11
N GLY A 151 2.77 18.77 4.72
CA GLY A 151 1.98 17.55 4.58
C GLY A 151 1.07 17.55 3.36
N ASP A 152 -0.05 16.85 3.49
CA ASP A 152 -1.03 16.51 2.47
C ASP A 152 -2.22 17.49 2.42
N LEU A 153 -1.94 18.81 2.47
CA LEU A 153 -2.94 19.87 2.63
C LEU A 153 -4.14 19.77 1.67
N THR A 154 -3.88 19.75 0.36
CA THR A 154 -4.92 19.70 -0.68
C THR A 154 -5.86 18.49 -0.49
N PRO A 155 -5.36 17.24 -0.45
CA PRO A 155 -6.23 16.08 -0.26
C PRO A 155 -6.87 16.02 1.15
N LEU A 156 -6.16 16.41 2.23
CA LEU A 156 -6.75 16.41 3.59
C LEU A 156 -7.82 17.49 3.78
N SER A 157 -7.88 18.51 2.93
CA SER A 157 -8.99 19.47 2.93
C SER A 157 -10.34 18.80 2.65
N TYR A 158 -10.36 17.69 1.92
CA TYR A 158 -11.59 16.94 1.62
C TYR A 158 -12.09 16.16 2.82
N LEU A 159 -11.18 15.63 3.65
CA LEU A 159 -11.53 15.06 4.95
C LEU A 159 -12.10 16.16 5.85
N ALA A 160 -11.40 17.29 5.98
CA ALA A 160 -11.86 18.40 6.82
C ALA A 160 -13.25 18.92 6.39
N ALA A 161 -13.48 19.07 5.08
CA ALA A 161 -14.77 19.48 4.54
C ALA A 161 -15.89 18.45 4.83
N ALA A 162 -15.59 17.15 4.77
CA ALA A 162 -16.58 16.12 5.10
C ALA A 162 -16.99 16.16 6.59
N LEU A 163 -16.08 16.48 7.51
CA LEU A 163 -16.43 16.60 8.94
C LEU A 163 -17.44 17.73 9.21
N ILE A 164 -17.36 18.82 8.44
CA ILE A 164 -18.26 19.97 8.53
C ILE A 164 -19.48 19.88 7.61
N GLY A 165 -19.73 18.72 6.99
CA GLY A 165 -20.91 18.50 6.15
C GLY A 165 -20.81 19.08 4.73
N GLU A 166 -19.64 19.53 4.29
CA GLU A 166 -19.39 20.02 2.93
C GLU A 166 -18.81 18.92 2.01
N ARG A 167 -18.83 19.19 0.70
CA ARG A 167 -18.33 18.32 -0.39
C ARG A 167 -19.03 16.97 -0.47
N ASP A 168 -18.42 16.04 -1.18
CA ASP A 168 -18.94 14.71 -1.44
C ASP A 168 -18.17 13.64 -0.64
N VAL A 169 -18.87 12.57 -0.33
CA VAL A 169 -18.36 11.34 0.28
C VAL A 169 -18.68 10.15 -0.62
N LEU A 170 -17.89 9.10 -0.46
CA LEU A 170 -18.18 7.75 -0.94
C LEU A 170 -18.98 7.03 0.14
N TYR A 171 -20.23 6.67 -0.16
CA TYR A 171 -21.12 5.99 0.77
C TYR A 171 -22.01 4.99 0.03
N LYS A 172 -22.11 3.76 0.55
CA LYS A 172 -22.87 2.65 -0.07
C LYS A 172 -22.54 2.41 -1.56
N GLY A 173 -21.30 2.67 -1.96
CA GLY A 173 -20.82 2.49 -3.34
C GLY A 173 -21.10 3.66 -4.28
N GLU A 174 -21.66 4.77 -3.79
CA GLU A 174 -21.98 5.96 -4.59
C GLU A 174 -21.23 7.20 -4.09
N THR A 175 -21.01 8.16 -4.99
CA THR A 175 -20.59 9.51 -4.62
C THR A 175 -21.83 10.32 -4.28
N ARG A 176 -21.90 10.85 -3.05
CA ARG A 176 -23.06 11.62 -2.56
C ARG A 176 -22.62 12.87 -1.79
N PRO A 177 -23.41 13.96 -1.81
CA PRO A 177 -23.14 15.11 -0.97
C PRO A 177 -23.13 14.73 0.51
N THR A 178 -22.12 15.18 1.25
CA THR A 178 -21.95 14.87 2.68
C THR A 178 -23.19 15.24 3.50
N ALA A 179 -23.75 16.43 3.27
CA ALA A 179 -24.94 16.93 3.97
C ALA A 179 -26.15 15.99 3.84
N GLU A 180 -26.35 15.36 2.68
CA GLU A 180 -27.46 14.42 2.48
C GLU A 180 -27.23 13.11 3.25
N VAL A 181 -25.99 12.60 3.26
CA VAL A 181 -25.63 11.40 4.01
C VAL A 181 -25.73 11.63 5.52
N PHE A 182 -25.30 12.81 5.98
CA PHE A 182 -25.40 13.20 7.38
C PHE A 182 -26.86 13.33 7.82
N ALA A 183 -27.71 13.97 7.02
CA ALA A 183 -29.15 14.04 7.29
C ALA A 183 -29.83 12.66 7.29
N GLU A 184 -29.45 11.75 6.38
CA GLU A 184 -29.94 10.36 6.34
C GLU A 184 -29.61 9.60 7.63
N LEU A 185 -28.42 9.81 8.18
CA LEU A 185 -27.91 9.07 9.34
C LEU A 185 -28.12 9.79 10.68
N GLY A 186 -28.67 11.00 10.67
CA GLY A 186 -28.84 11.82 11.88
C GLY A 186 -27.51 12.25 12.50
N ILE A 187 -26.52 12.54 11.66
CA ILE A 187 -25.19 13.02 12.08
C ILE A 187 -25.18 14.54 11.97
N ASP A 188 -24.88 15.22 13.08
CA ASP A 188 -24.68 16.67 13.07
C ASP A 188 -23.24 17.00 12.61
N PRO A 189 -23.04 17.91 11.63
CA PRO A 189 -21.71 18.37 11.27
C PRO A 189 -21.04 19.15 12.41
N ILE A 190 -19.72 19.01 12.56
CA ILE A 190 -18.97 19.78 13.55
C ILE A 190 -18.73 21.23 13.06
N HIS A 191 -18.54 22.13 14.02
CA HIS A 191 -17.99 23.46 13.76
C HIS A 191 -16.52 23.48 14.16
N LEU A 192 -15.62 23.74 13.19
CA LEU A 192 -14.18 23.78 13.46
C LEU A 192 -13.84 24.95 14.37
N LYS A 193 -13.15 24.67 15.47
CA LYS A 193 -12.54 25.68 16.33
C LYS A 193 -11.27 26.26 15.69
N PRO A 194 -10.77 27.41 16.20
CA PRO A 194 -9.47 27.92 15.80
C PRO A 194 -8.39 26.83 15.91
N LYS A 195 -7.47 26.79 14.94
CA LYS A 195 -6.47 25.71 14.68
C LYS A 195 -7.01 24.42 14.06
N GLU A 196 -8.24 23.98 14.34
CA GLU A 196 -8.67 22.62 13.96
C GLU A 196 -8.66 22.35 12.45
N GLY A 197 -8.99 23.35 11.62
CA GLY A 197 -8.86 23.23 10.16
C GLY A 197 -7.42 22.95 9.72
N LEU A 198 -6.45 23.68 10.30
CA LEU A 198 -5.03 23.44 10.03
C LEU A 198 -4.59 22.10 10.60
N ALA A 199 -5.00 21.77 11.82
CA ALA A 199 -4.71 20.50 12.45
C ALA A 199 -5.34 19.30 11.73
N LEU A 200 -6.34 19.47 10.86
CA LEU A 200 -6.83 18.37 10.02
C LEU A 200 -6.02 18.22 8.73
N MET A 201 -5.55 19.34 8.19
CA MET A 201 -4.94 19.40 6.86
C MET A 201 -3.42 19.29 6.88
N ASN A 202 -2.79 19.69 7.98
CA ASN A 202 -1.33 19.74 8.11
C ASN A 202 -0.78 18.41 8.62
N GLY A 203 -0.16 17.64 7.72
CA GLY A 203 0.54 16.40 8.06
C GLY A 203 0.51 15.34 6.97
N THR A 204 1.16 14.21 7.22
CA THR A 204 1.58 13.22 6.22
C THR A 204 0.58 12.07 6.06
N SER A 205 -0.70 12.30 6.38
CA SER A 205 -1.65 11.20 6.60
C SER A 205 -2.09 10.50 5.31
N VAL A 206 -2.10 11.18 4.16
CA VAL A 206 -2.47 10.54 2.88
C VAL A 206 -1.33 9.65 2.40
N MET A 207 -0.12 10.20 2.33
CA MET A 207 1.05 9.42 1.89
C MET A 207 1.31 8.22 2.81
N THR A 208 1.15 8.38 4.12
CA THR A 208 1.36 7.30 5.10
C THR A 208 0.27 6.23 5.00
N ALA A 209 -1.00 6.62 4.83
CA ALA A 209 -2.09 5.67 4.60
C ALA A 209 -1.85 4.81 3.35
N LEU A 210 -1.46 5.43 2.24
CA LEU A 210 -1.12 4.72 1.01
C LEU A 210 0.12 3.82 1.19
N ALA A 211 1.10 4.25 1.96
CA ALA A 211 2.29 3.46 2.28
C ALA A 211 1.95 2.20 3.09
N CYS A 212 1.05 2.28 4.08
CA CYS A 212 0.57 1.11 4.82
C CYS A 212 -0.07 0.07 3.89
N LEU A 213 -0.91 0.51 2.94
CA LEU A 213 -1.55 -0.38 1.96
C LEU A 213 -0.53 -0.97 0.99
N ALA A 214 0.39 -0.16 0.47
CA ALA A 214 1.46 -0.60 -0.41
C ALA A 214 2.36 -1.65 0.25
N TYR A 215 2.72 -1.44 1.52
CA TYR A 215 3.54 -2.37 2.29
C TYR A 215 2.90 -3.77 2.38
N LYS A 216 1.61 -3.87 2.76
CA LYS A 216 0.96 -5.19 2.88
C LYS A 216 0.78 -5.89 1.53
N ARG A 217 0.55 -5.13 0.45
CA ARG A 217 0.52 -5.69 -0.91
C ARG A 217 1.89 -6.23 -1.32
N ALA A 218 2.95 -5.46 -1.06
CA ALA A 218 4.32 -5.86 -1.35
C ALA A 218 4.77 -7.13 -0.60
N GLU A 219 4.45 -7.22 0.69
CA GLU A 219 4.76 -8.39 1.53
C GLU A 219 4.14 -9.67 0.97
N TYR A 220 2.86 -9.61 0.60
CA TYR A 220 2.17 -10.73 -0.03
C TYR A 220 2.77 -11.08 -1.40
N LEU A 221 3.05 -10.06 -2.21
CA LEU A 221 3.55 -10.24 -3.56
C LEU A 221 4.95 -10.88 -3.59
N ALA A 222 5.84 -10.55 -2.64
CA ALA A 222 7.14 -11.19 -2.51
C ALA A 222 7.02 -12.71 -2.25
N GLN A 223 6.10 -13.09 -1.36
CA GLN A 223 5.79 -14.50 -1.10
C GLN A 223 5.19 -15.17 -2.34
N LEU A 224 4.26 -14.51 -3.04
CA LEU A 224 3.63 -15.08 -4.23
C LEU A 224 4.63 -15.28 -5.37
N CYS A 225 5.54 -14.32 -5.58
CA CYS A 225 6.63 -14.47 -6.54
C CYS A 225 7.53 -15.67 -6.21
N THR A 226 7.70 -15.99 -4.93
CA THR A 226 8.43 -17.19 -4.49
C THR A 226 7.69 -18.47 -4.87
N LYS A 227 6.37 -18.53 -4.65
CA LYS A 227 5.53 -19.66 -5.10
C LYS A 227 5.53 -19.83 -6.62
N ILE A 228 5.39 -18.74 -7.36
CA ILE A 228 5.46 -18.77 -8.83
C ILE A 228 6.83 -19.28 -9.28
N THR A 229 7.92 -18.82 -8.66
CA THR A 229 9.28 -19.31 -8.93
C THR A 229 9.40 -20.82 -8.68
N ALA A 230 8.82 -21.34 -7.59
CA ALA A 230 8.79 -22.78 -7.34
C ALA A 230 8.05 -23.54 -8.46
N MET A 231 6.86 -23.09 -8.85
CA MET A 231 6.09 -23.70 -9.94
C MET A 231 6.84 -23.64 -11.28
N VAL A 232 7.55 -22.54 -11.56
CA VAL A 232 8.41 -22.43 -12.74
C VAL A 232 9.57 -23.42 -12.68
N SER A 233 10.22 -23.59 -11.51
CA SER A 233 11.28 -24.60 -11.33
C SER A 233 10.75 -25.99 -11.65
N VAL A 234 9.58 -26.34 -11.08
CA VAL A 234 8.92 -27.62 -11.34
C VAL A 234 8.60 -27.78 -12.82
N GLY A 235 7.95 -26.80 -13.47
CA GLY A 235 7.59 -26.90 -14.89
C GLY A 235 8.79 -27.01 -15.85
N MET A 236 9.91 -26.37 -15.51
CA MET A 236 11.15 -26.42 -16.29
C MET A 236 12.00 -27.67 -16.01
N HIS A 237 11.65 -28.50 -15.03
CA HIS A 237 12.55 -29.47 -14.39
C HIS A 237 13.91 -28.79 -14.05
N GLY A 238 13.82 -27.68 -13.32
CA GLY A 238 14.95 -26.96 -12.79
C GLY A 238 15.75 -27.79 -11.78
N ASN A 239 16.96 -27.34 -11.46
CA ASN A 239 17.73 -27.95 -10.39
C ASN A 239 17.34 -27.31 -9.05
N ASP A 240 16.60 -28.06 -8.26
CA ASP A 240 16.05 -27.61 -6.97
C ASP A 240 17.14 -27.34 -5.91
N PHE A 241 18.34 -27.91 -6.11
CA PHE A 241 19.47 -27.74 -5.19
C PHE A 241 20.22 -26.42 -5.37
N HIS A 242 19.77 -25.55 -6.29
CA HIS A 242 20.20 -24.16 -6.30
C HIS A 242 19.85 -23.42 -5.01
N PHE A 243 18.91 -23.94 -4.20
CA PHE A 243 18.38 -23.32 -2.98
C PHE A 243 18.86 -24.02 -1.70
N ASP A 244 19.97 -24.76 -1.81
CA ASP A 244 20.57 -25.49 -0.70
C ASP A 244 20.91 -24.60 0.50
N GLU A 245 20.66 -25.11 1.71
CA GLU A 245 20.87 -24.36 2.95
C GLU A 245 22.34 -23.97 3.16
N ALA A 246 23.27 -24.91 2.94
CA ALA A 246 24.70 -24.66 3.15
C ALA A 246 25.25 -23.64 2.14
N LEU A 247 24.74 -23.64 0.90
CA LEU A 247 25.05 -22.62 -0.11
C LEU A 247 24.59 -21.22 0.34
N PHE A 248 23.40 -21.08 0.91
CA PHE A 248 22.88 -19.78 1.34
C PHE A 248 23.45 -19.34 2.69
N ALA A 249 23.86 -20.27 3.56
CA ALA A 249 24.47 -19.98 4.85
C ALA A 249 25.81 -19.22 4.74
N VAL A 250 26.53 -19.35 3.61
CA VAL A 250 27.79 -18.61 3.39
C VAL A 250 27.59 -17.18 2.88
N LYS A 251 26.33 -16.69 2.79
CA LYS A 251 25.99 -15.30 2.46
C LYS A 251 24.98 -14.74 3.50
N PRO A 252 25.36 -13.75 4.33
CA PRO A 252 24.63 -13.40 5.56
C PRO A 252 23.45 -12.44 5.34
N HIS A 253 22.63 -12.66 4.29
CA HIS A 253 21.42 -11.89 4.05
C HIS A 253 20.20 -12.72 4.45
N LEU A 254 19.43 -12.27 5.44
CA LEU A 254 18.38 -13.06 6.07
C LEU A 254 17.19 -13.27 5.14
N GLY A 255 16.75 -12.23 4.45
CA GLY A 255 15.68 -12.29 3.45
C GLY A 255 16.05 -13.22 2.30
N GLN A 256 17.30 -13.15 1.83
CA GLN A 256 17.82 -14.08 0.84
C GLN A 256 17.76 -15.54 1.33
N GLN A 257 18.20 -15.81 2.56
CA GLN A 257 18.16 -17.15 3.17
C GLN A 257 16.72 -17.65 3.36
N GLN A 258 15.81 -16.77 3.79
CA GLN A 258 14.40 -17.08 3.99
C GLN A 258 13.72 -17.50 2.69
N VAL A 259 13.95 -16.77 1.59
CA VAL A 259 13.38 -17.12 0.28
C VAL A 259 13.95 -18.45 -0.22
N ALA A 260 15.24 -18.71 -0.01
CA ALA A 260 15.84 -20.00 -0.37
C ALA A 260 15.25 -21.16 0.45
N ALA A 261 15.00 -20.95 1.74
CA ALA A 261 14.33 -21.94 2.59
C ALA A 261 12.91 -22.24 2.09
N TRP A 262 12.12 -21.22 1.81
CA TRP A 262 10.78 -21.38 1.24
C TRP A 262 10.77 -22.16 -0.09
N LEU A 263 11.69 -21.85 -1.00
CA LEU A 263 11.82 -22.59 -2.27
C LEU A 263 12.23 -24.04 -2.04
N ARG A 264 13.18 -24.29 -1.14
CA ARG A 264 13.63 -25.64 -0.81
C ARG A 264 12.49 -26.49 -0.25
N ASP A 265 11.68 -25.91 0.63
CA ASP A 265 10.51 -26.58 1.21
C ASP A 265 9.44 -26.86 0.14
N ASP A 266 9.16 -25.87 -0.73
CA ASP A 266 8.19 -26.01 -1.81
C ASP A 266 8.58 -27.08 -2.85
N LEU A 267 9.88 -27.24 -3.08
CA LEU A 267 10.46 -28.20 -4.03
C LEU A 267 10.86 -29.53 -3.38
N LYS A 268 10.68 -29.68 -2.06
CA LYS A 268 11.12 -30.87 -1.28
C LYS A 268 12.61 -31.20 -1.48
N ALA A 269 13.44 -30.18 -1.61
CA ALA A 269 14.85 -30.31 -2.00
C ALA A 269 15.82 -30.41 -0.80
N GLU A 270 15.46 -31.20 0.22
CA GLU A 270 16.22 -31.28 1.48
C GLU A 270 17.60 -31.95 1.36
N ARG A 271 17.76 -32.87 0.40
CA ARG A 271 18.98 -33.69 0.27
C ARG A 271 19.61 -33.54 -1.11
N PRO A 272 20.59 -32.64 -1.28
CA PRO A 272 21.29 -32.51 -2.55
C PRO A 272 22.08 -33.78 -2.91
N PRO A 273 22.08 -34.20 -4.18
CA PRO A 273 23.00 -35.22 -4.66
C PRO A 273 24.43 -34.67 -4.60
N ARG A 274 25.41 -35.57 -4.55
CA ARG A 274 26.83 -35.17 -4.58
C ARG A 274 27.18 -34.37 -5.84
N ASN A 275 26.56 -34.70 -6.96
CA ASN A 275 26.60 -33.94 -8.22
C ASN A 275 25.19 -33.99 -8.83
N SER A 276 24.64 -32.84 -9.20
CA SER A 276 23.40 -32.78 -9.98
C SER A 276 23.70 -32.98 -11.47
N ASP A 277 22.85 -33.74 -12.16
CA ASP A 277 22.94 -33.91 -13.61
C ASP A 277 22.75 -32.60 -14.37
N ARG A 278 22.06 -31.63 -13.74
CA ARG A 278 21.85 -30.27 -14.26
C ARG A 278 22.61 -29.26 -13.43
N LEU A 279 23.83 -28.92 -13.86
CA LEU A 279 24.74 -28.09 -13.08
C LEU A 279 24.24 -26.65 -12.86
N GLN A 280 23.61 -26.03 -13.86
CA GLN A 280 23.20 -24.61 -13.76
C GLN A 280 21.90 -24.34 -14.51
N ASP A 281 21.00 -23.64 -13.82
CA ASP A 281 19.91 -22.91 -14.45
C ASP A 281 20.31 -21.45 -14.72
N ARG A 282 19.53 -20.81 -15.59
CA ARG A 282 19.65 -19.38 -15.89
C ARG A 282 19.31 -18.55 -14.65
N TYR A 283 19.78 -17.31 -14.65
CA TYR A 283 19.75 -16.46 -13.47
C TYR A 283 18.35 -16.12 -12.99
N SER A 284 17.35 -15.99 -13.87
CA SER A 284 15.99 -15.69 -13.40
C SER A 284 15.35 -16.84 -12.59
N LEU A 285 15.93 -18.05 -12.61
CA LEU A 285 15.53 -19.14 -11.72
C LEU A 285 16.54 -19.26 -10.56
N ARG A 286 17.82 -19.46 -10.88
CA ARG A 286 18.88 -19.71 -9.89
C ARG A 286 19.14 -18.53 -8.94
N CYS A 287 18.99 -17.31 -9.44
CA CYS A 287 19.20 -16.09 -8.65
C CYS A 287 17.89 -15.51 -8.09
N ALA A 288 16.74 -16.19 -8.25
CA ALA A 288 15.46 -15.70 -7.73
C ALA A 288 15.50 -15.35 -6.22
N PRO A 289 16.12 -16.15 -5.33
CA PRO A 289 16.28 -15.77 -3.93
C PRO A 289 17.05 -14.47 -3.70
N HIS A 290 17.98 -14.15 -4.61
CA HIS A 290 18.80 -12.95 -4.50
C HIS A 290 18.03 -11.69 -4.91
N VAL A 291 17.00 -11.83 -5.75
CA VAL A 291 16.15 -10.71 -6.18
C VAL A 291 15.01 -10.51 -5.20
N ILE A 292 14.25 -11.59 -4.90
CA ILE A 292 13.13 -11.54 -3.96
C ILE A 292 13.64 -11.25 -2.55
N GLY A 293 14.79 -11.82 -2.17
CA GLY A 293 15.41 -11.62 -0.87
C GLY A 293 15.78 -10.17 -0.57
N VAL A 294 16.14 -9.36 -1.57
CA VAL A 294 16.41 -7.92 -1.38
C VAL A 294 15.15 -7.18 -0.94
N VAL A 295 13.99 -7.54 -1.50
CA VAL A 295 12.70 -6.99 -1.03
C VAL A 295 12.44 -7.45 0.40
N GLN A 296 12.59 -8.75 0.67
CA GLN A 296 12.38 -9.32 2.00
C GLN A 296 13.28 -8.69 3.08
N ASP A 297 14.56 -8.45 2.78
CA ASP A 297 15.52 -7.77 3.66
C ASP A 297 15.17 -6.29 3.88
N SER A 298 14.52 -5.65 2.91
CA SER A 298 14.14 -4.23 3.00
C SER A 298 12.87 -4.01 3.84
N LEU A 299 11.94 -4.97 3.85
CA LEU A 299 10.64 -4.82 4.50
C LEU A 299 10.73 -4.42 5.99
N PRO A 300 11.57 -5.01 6.86
CA PRO A 300 11.64 -4.60 8.27
C PRO A 300 12.03 -3.13 8.47
N TRP A 301 12.98 -2.62 7.68
CA TRP A 301 13.38 -1.21 7.73
C TRP A 301 12.28 -0.28 7.20
N LEU A 302 11.62 -0.67 6.10
CA LEU A 302 10.51 0.08 5.53
C LEU A 302 9.31 0.14 6.50
N ARG A 303 8.98 -0.98 7.17
CA ARG A 303 7.96 -1.02 8.22
C ARG A 303 8.28 -0.01 9.31
N SER A 304 9.53 0.01 9.80
CA SER A 304 9.93 0.96 10.83
C SER A 304 9.73 2.42 10.38
N MET A 305 10.09 2.78 9.15
CA MET A 305 9.85 4.15 8.66
C MET A 305 8.35 4.49 8.59
N ILE A 306 7.52 3.56 8.10
CA ILE A 306 6.08 3.78 7.94
C ILE A 306 5.38 3.85 9.31
N GLU A 307 5.67 2.92 10.22
CA GLU A 307 5.04 2.87 11.54
C GLU A 307 5.49 4.02 12.44
N ASN A 308 6.75 4.47 12.33
CA ASN A 308 7.22 5.66 13.04
C ASN A 308 6.47 6.92 12.57
N GLU A 309 6.28 7.08 11.25
CA GLU A 309 5.52 8.21 10.72
C GLU A 309 4.03 8.12 11.09
N LEU A 310 3.43 6.94 10.97
CA LEU A 310 2.03 6.66 11.35
C LEU A 310 1.74 7.08 12.79
N ASN A 311 2.67 6.78 13.71
CA ASN A 311 2.53 7.06 15.14
C ASN A 311 3.14 8.41 15.56
N SER A 312 3.43 9.30 14.61
CA SER A 312 3.95 10.63 14.88
C SER A 312 2.86 11.70 14.98
N ALA A 313 3.14 12.76 15.74
CA ALA A 313 2.42 14.02 15.62
C ALA A 313 3.02 14.85 14.46
N ASN A 314 2.54 14.59 13.25
CA ASN A 314 3.01 15.23 12.00
C ASN A 314 2.28 16.56 11.71
N ASP A 315 1.98 17.34 12.74
CA ASP A 315 1.25 18.62 12.69
C ASP A 315 2.19 19.81 12.98
N ASN A 316 1.75 21.02 12.67
CA ASN A 316 2.39 22.27 13.09
C ASN A 316 1.36 23.42 13.22
N PRO A 317 1.44 24.22 14.30
CA PRO A 317 2.34 24.06 15.44
C PRO A 317 1.88 22.91 16.35
N ILE A 318 2.84 22.37 17.12
CA ILE A 318 2.57 21.40 18.18
C ILE A 318 2.16 22.15 19.45
N ILE A 319 1.08 21.68 20.08
CA ILE A 319 0.50 22.23 21.30
C ILE A 319 0.90 21.33 22.46
N ASP A 320 1.86 21.79 23.25
CA ASP A 320 2.30 21.13 24.48
C ASP A 320 1.44 21.67 25.64
N GLY A 321 0.27 21.05 25.85
CA GLY A 321 -0.66 21.44 26.90
C GLY A 321 -0.16 21.15 28.32
N ASP A 322 0.85 20.30 28.48
CA ASP A 322 1.43 19.97 29.79
C ASP A 322 2.36 21.08 30.29
N ASN A 323 3.15 21.66 29.37
CA ASN A 323 4.09 22.73 29.70
C ASN A 323 3.64 24.11 29.19
N GLU A 324 2.47 24.18 28.57
CA GLU A 324 1.87 25.40 28.03
C GLU A 324 2.78 26.09 27.00
N ARG A 325 3.23 25.32 26.00
CA ARG A 325 4.11 25.81 24.91
C ARG A 325 3.52 25.57 23.54
N VAL A 326 3.70 26.54 22.64
CA VAL A 326 3.44 26.39 21.21
C VAL A 326 4.78 26.19 20.49
N LEU A 327 4.99 24.98 19.98
CA LEU A 327 6.24 24.58 19.33
C LEU A 327 6.08 24.63 17.82
N HIS A 328 6.91 25.43 17.16
CA HIS A 328 6.91 25.60 15.70
C HIS A 328 8.02 24.73 15.10
N GLY A 329 7.70 23.97 14.05
CA GLY A 329 8.62 23.07 13.39
C GLY A 329 8.12 22.55 12.05
N GLY A 330 8.83 21.56 11.51
CA GLY A 330 8.56 20.98 10.19
C GLY A 330 8.16 19.50 10.23
N HIS A 331 7.49 19.04 11.29
CA HIS A 331 7.08 17.63 11.44
C HIS A 331 6.15 17.12 10.33
N PHE A 332 5.56 18.04 9.57
CA PHE A 332 4.74 17.75 8.40
C PHE A 332 5.53 17.32 7.15
N TYR A 333 6.88 17.33 7.19
CA TYR A 333 7.72 17.02 6.04
C TYR A 333 7.83 15.51 5.80
N GLY A 334 7.15 15.01 4.77
CA GLY A 334 7.00 13.58 4.46
C GLY A 334 8.21 12.84 3.88
N GLY A 335 9.44 13.24 4.23
CA GLY A 335 10.67 12.68 3.65
C GLY A 335 10.85 11.18 3.91
N HIS A 336 10.46 10.69 5.10
CA HIS A 336 10.60 9.27 5.46
C HIS A 336 9.70 8.38 4.60
N ILE A 337 8.44 8.79 4.39
CA ILE A 337 7.52 8.06 3.52
C ILE A 337 7.96 8.13 2.06
N ALA A 338 8.43 9.29 1.60
CA ALA A 338 8.96 9.41 0.24
C ALA A 338 10.11 8.42 -0.02
N MET A 339 11.08 8.35 0.92
CA MET A 339 12.19 7.40 0.85
C MET A 339 11.71 5.94 0.91
N ALA A 340 10.76 5.64 1.80
CA ALA A 340 10.19 4.31 1.93
C ALA A 340 9.56 3.83 0.61
N MET A 341 8.73 4.68 -0.01
CA MET A 341 7.98 4.33 -1.21
C MET A 341 8.85 4.34 -2.48
N ASP A 342 9.81 5.25 -2.61
CA ASP A 342 10.78 5.23 -3.72
C ASP A 342 11.67 3.97 -3.67
N THR A 343 12.01 3.49 -2.46
CA THR A 343 12.76 2.23 -2.30
C THR A 343 11.88 1.02 -2.60
N LEU A 344 10.67 0.98 -2.01
CA LEU A 344 9.75 -0.15 -2.18
C LEU A 344 9.35 -0.34 -3.65
N LYS A 345 8.98 0.73 -4.36
CA LYS A 345 8.58 0.65 -5.77
C LYS A 345 9.69 0.08 -6.65
N THR A 346 10.94 0.41 -6.37
CA THR A 346 12.10 -0.15 -7.07
C THR A 346 12.25 -1.65 -6.81
N GLY A 347 12.08 -2.09 -5.56
CA GLY A 347 12.09 -3.51 -5.20
C GLY A 347 10.98 -4.30 -5.90
N ILE A 348 9.75 -3.77 -5.92
CA ILE A 348 8.60 -4.41 -6.56
C ILE A 348 8.74 -4.48 -8.09
N ALA A 349 9.32 -3.46 -8.72
CA ALA A 349 9.58 -3.50 -10.16
C ALA A 349 10.64 -4.57 -10.53
N ASN A 350 11.59 -4.86 -9.64
CA ASN A 350 12.52 -5.99 -9.83
C ASN A 350 11.82 -7.36 -9.74
N LEU A 351 10.76 -7.49 -8.94
CA LEU A 351 9.94 -8.71 -8.94
C LEU A 351 9.24 -8.92 -10.28
N ALA A 352 8.70 -7.84 -10.89
CA ALA A 352 8.11 -7.91 -12.22
C ALA A 352 9.12 -8.36 -13.29
N ASP A 353 10.33 -7.79 -13.28
CA ASP A 353 11.39 -8.19 -14.22
C ASP A 353 11.81 -9.66 -14.02
N LEU A 354 11.94 -10.11 -12.77
CA LEU A 354 12.23 -11.51 -12.47
C LEU A 354 11.19 -12.44 -13.10
N LEU A 355 9.90 -12.17 -12.86
CA LEU A 355 8.82 -12.98 -13.40
C LEU A 355 8.75 -12.91 -14.93
N ASP A 356 8.93 -11.75 -15.54
CA ASP A 356 9.01 -11.59 -17.00
C ASP A 356 10.13 -12.44 -17.61
N ARG A 357 11.32 -12.45 -17.00
CA ARG A 357 12.44 -13.30 -17.44
C ARG A 357 12.16 -14.79 -17.24
N GLN A 358 11.48 -15.19 -16.16
CA GLN A 358 11.05 -16.58 -15.96
C GLN A 358 10.02 -17.01 -17.02
N MET A 359 9.01 -16.18 -17.30
CA MET A 359 8.00 -16.46 -18.30
C MET A 359 8.59 -16.54 -19.70
N ALA A 360 9.51 -15.65 -20.06
CA ALA A 360 10.21 -15.71 -21.34
C ALA A 360 10.93 -17.06 -21.55
N GLN A 361 11.55 -17.62 -20.51
CA GLN A 361 12.15 -18.96 -20.59
C GLN A 361 11.12 -20.07 -20.71
N LEU A 362 9.99 -19.96 -20.01
CA LEU A 362 8.93 -20.97 -20.01
C LEU A 362 8.23 -21.05 -21.39
N MET A 363 8.13 -19.93 -22.11
CA MET A 363 7.48 -19.87 -23.43
C MET A 363 8.35 -20.39 -24.57
N ASP A 364 9.68 -20.33 -24.46
CA ASP A 364 10.60 -20.72 -25.53
C ASP A 364 11.11 -22.16 -25.36
N TYR A 365 10.80 -22.99 -26.36
CA TYR A 365 11.21 -24.40 -26.44
C TYR A 365 12.72 -24.63 -26.28
N LYS A 366 13.55 -23.61 -26.57
CA LYS A 366 15.01 -23.68 -26.39
C LYS A 366 15.42 -23.71 -24.92
N PHE A 367 14.57 -23.22 -24.02
CA PHE A 367 14.90 -23.01 -22.61
C PHE A 367 13.95 -23.76 -21.67
N ASN A 368 12.72 -24.05 -22.09
CA ASN A 368 11.67 -24.63 -21.25
C ASN A 368 11.75 -26.16 -21.06
N ASN A 369 12.82 -26.79 -21.52
CA ASN A 369 13.14 -28.21 -21.32
C ASN A 369 12.10 -29.21 -21.86
N GLY A 370 11.52 -28.93 -23.03
CA GLY A 370 10.62 -29.87 -23.71
C GLY A 370 9.13 -29.56 -23.56
N LEU A 371 8.78 -28.49 -22.84
CA LEU A 371 7.42 -27.94 -22.90
C LEU A 371 7.10 -27.43 -24.32
N PRO A 372 5.81 -27.45 -24.73
CA PRO A 372 5.40 -26.92 -26.02
C PRO A 372 5.61 -25.41 -26.11
N PHE A 373 5.77 -24.91 -27.34
CA PHE A 373 5.91 -23.47 -27.62
C PHE A 373 4.77 -22.68 -26.97
N ASN A 374 5.11 -21.66 -26.20
CA ASN A 374 4.15 -20.77 -25.55
C ASN A 374 3.10 -21.50 -24.69
N LEU A 375 3.43 -22.70 -24.19
CA LEU A 375 2.57 -23.49 -23.31
C LEU A 375 1.19 -23.82 -23.88
N THR A 376 1.06 -23.97 -25.19
CA THR A 376 -0.18 -24.48 -25.78
C THR A 376 -0.45 -25.90 -25.32
N GLY A 377 -1.67 -26.17 -24.86
CA GLY A 377 -2.15 -27.53 -24.61
C GLY A 377 -2.68 -28.24 -25.85
N ALA A 378 -2.67 -27.60 -27.02
CA ALA A 378 -3.16 -28.19 -28.26
C ALA A 378 -2.17 -29.20 -28.83
N GLU A 379 -2.71 -30.34 -29.27
CA GLU A 379 -1.96 -31.42 -29.89
C GLU A 379 -2.42 -31.68 -31.33
N GLY A 380 -1.67 -32.54 -32.04
CA GLY A 380 -2.03 -33.01 -33.39
C GLY A 380 -2.29 -31.88 -34.39
N GLU A 381 -3.35 -32.02 -35.18
CA GLU A 381 -3.71 -31.10 -36.27
C GLU A 381 -4.14 -29.70 -35.79
N ARG A 382 -4.55 -29.56 -34.51
CA ARG A 382 -4.96 -28.27 -33.94
C ARG A 382 -3.76 -27.42 -33.50
N LYS A 383 -2.62 -28.04 -33.18
CA LYS A 383 -1.44 -27.34 -32.64
C LYS A 383 -0.97 -26.12 -33.48
N PRO A 384 -0.90 -26.15 -34.82
CA PRO A 384 -0.37 -25.03 -35.60
C PRO A 384 -1.18 -23.74 -35.52
N ILE A 385 -2.47 -23.81 -35.18
CA ILE A 385 -3.38 -22.66 -35.08
C ILE A 385 -3.63 -22.20 -33.65
N ASN A 386 -2.97 -22.82 -32.67
CA ASN A 386 -3.05 -22.43 -31.26
C ASN A 386 -1.70 -21.90 -30.78
N HIS A 387 -1.73 -20.84 -29.99
CA HIS A 387 -0.57 -20.08 -29.56
C HIS A 387 -0.45 -19.95 -28.03
N GLY A 388 -1.42 -20.47 -27.27
CA GLY A 388 -1.37 -20.54 -25.81
C GLY A 388 -1.12 -19.16 -25.20
N PHE A 389 -0.07 -19.06 -24.38
CA PHE A 389 0.26 -17.87 -23.62
C PHE A 389 1.09 -16.82 -24.40
N LYS A 390 1.27 -16.98 -25.71
CA LYS A 390 2.10 -16.06 -26.52
C LYS A 390 1.70 -14.60 -26.34
N ALA A 391 0.40 -14.29 -26.45
CA ALA A 391 -0.08 -12.91 -26.30
C ALA A 391 -0.03 -12.42 -24.84
N VAL A 392 -0.24 -13.32 -23.87
CA VAL A 392 -0.10 -13.00 -22.45
C VAL A 392 1.34 -12.62 -22.11
N GLN A 393 2.33 -13.30 -22.70
CA GLN A 393 3.75 -12.97 -22.51
C GLN A 393 4.11 -11.59 -23.07
N ILE A 394 3.48 -11.15 -24.17
CA ILE A 394 3.60 -9.76 -24.65
C ILE A 394 3.07 -8.78 -23.60
N GLY A 395 1.91 -9.09 -22.99
CA GLY A 395 1.33 -8.32 -21.89
C GLY A 395 2.28 -8.22 -20.70
N ILE A 396 2.83 -9.34 -20.25
CA ILE A 396 3.82 -9.40 -19.16
C ILE A 396 5.00 -8.45 -19.45
N SER A 397 5.60 -8.55 -20.63
CA SER A 397 6.74 -7.68 -20.97
C SER A 397 6.35 -6.19 -21.02
N ALA A 398 5.13 -5.86 -21.46
CA ALA A 398 4.64 -4.48 -21.48
C ALA A 398 4.40 -3.93 -20.06
N TRP A 399 3.70 -4.67 -19.20
CA TRP A 399 3.43 -4.28 -17.82
C TRP A 399 4.73 -4.16 -17.00
N THR A 400 5.66 -5.09 -17.18
CA THR A 400 6.99 -5.01 -16.56
C THR A 400 7.75 -3.77 -17.03
N ALA A 401 7.79 -3.48 -18.33
CA ALA A 401 8.46 -2.29 -18.84
C ALA A 401 7.87 -0.99 -18.28
N GLU A 402 6.54 -0.92 -18.15
CA GLU A 402 5.86 0.21 -17.53
C GLU A 402 6.21 0.33 -16.03
N ALA A 403 6.19 -0.78 -15.28
CA ALA A 403 6.56 -0.81 -13.86
C ALA A 403 8.01 -0.31 -13.65
N LEU A 404 8.96 -0.80 -14.46
CA LEU A 404 10.35 -0.38 -14.43
C LEU A 404 10.50 1.12 -14.75
N LYS A 405 9.76 1.63 -15.75
CA LYS A 405 9.77 3.05 -16.10
C LYS A 405 9.29 3.95 -14.95
N HIS A 406 8.36 3.47 -14.12
CA HIS A 406 7.82 4.21 -12.96
C HIS A 406 8.71 4.21 -11.71
N THR A 407 9.96 3.74 -11.80
CA THR A 407 10.89 3.67 -10.65
C THR A 407 11.68 4.96 -10.39
N MET A 408 11.52 5.99 -11.22
CA MET A 408 12.18 7.29 -11.00
C MET A 408 11.80 7.85 -9.60
N PRO A 409 12.76 8.12 -8.70
CA PRO A 409 12.45 8.56 -7.33
C PRO A 409 11.76 9.92 -7.32
N ALA A 410 10.57 10.04 -6.74
CA ALA A 410 9.85 11.31 -6.69
C ALA A 410 10.49 12.30 -5.69
N SER A 411 11.15 11.78 -4.65
CA SER A 411 11.79 12.55 -3.57
C SER A 411 12.86 13.55 -4.03
N VAL A 412 13.45 13.37 -5.21
CA VAL A 412 14.46 14.29 -5.77
C VAL A 412 13.88 15.43 -6.62
N PHE A 413 12.56 15.46 -6.82
CA PHE A 413 11.88 16.43 -7.68
C PHE A 413 11.26 17.62 -6.94
N SER A 414 11.77 17.98 -5.75
CA SER A 414 11.32 19.14 -4.99
C SER A 414 11.15 20.40 -5.87
N ARG A 415 9.98 21.04 -5.80
CA ARG A 415 9.68 22.30 -6.47
C ARG A 415 9.28 23.33 -5.43
N SER A 416 9.90 24.51 -5.50
CA SER A 416 9.49 25.64 -4.67
C SER A 416 8.09 26.11 -5.09
N THR A 417 7.21 26.28 -4.12
CA THR A 417 5.82 26.69 -4.30
C THR A 417 5.41 27.66 -3.18
N GLU A 418 4.18 28.17 -3.24
CA GLU A 418 3.60 29.02 -2.20
C GLU A 418 4.52 30.22 -1.90
N CYS A 419 4.79 31.02 -2.94
CA CYS A 419 5.64 32.22 -2.87
C CYS A 419 7.05 31.99 -2.28
N HIS A 420 7.62 30.80 -2.47
CA HIS A 420 8.91 30.37 -1.89
C HIS A 420 8.90 30.10 -0.39
N ASN A 421 7.76 30.21 0.31
CA ASN A 421 7.66 29.76 1.69
C ASN A 421 7.70 28.22 1.78
N GLN A 422 7.21 27.51 0.77
CA GLN A 422 7.43 26.07 0.59
C GLN A 422 8.52 25.82 -0.45
N ASP A 423 9.76 26.19 -0.12
CA ASP A 423 10.93 26.07 -1.02
C ASP A 423 11.47 24.65 -1.15
N LYS A 424 11.32 23.83 -0.11
CA LYS A 424 11.74 22.42 -0.06
C LYS A 424 10.59 21.51 0.35
N VAL A 425 10.29 20.53 -0.50
CA VAL A 425 9.13 19.64 -0.35
C VAL A 425 9.53 18.19 -0.61
N SER A 426 8.80 17.24 -0.01
CA SER A 426 9.19 15.82 0.00
C SER A 426 8.73 15.01 -1.21
N MET A 427 7.62 15.41 -1.86
CA MET A 427 6.92 14.63 -2.88
C MET A 427 6.40 13.25 -2.39
N GLY A 428 6.21 13.07 -1.08
CA GLY A 428 5.85 11.78 -0.49
C GLY A 428 4.55 11.16 -1.02
N THR A 429 3.53 11.97 -1.29
CA THR A 429 2.25 11.49 -1.86
C THR A 429 2.43 10.96 -3.28
N ILE A 430 3.28 11.59 -4.09
CA ILE A 430 3.61 11.13 -5.45
C ILE A 430 4.38 9.81 -5.36
N ALA A 431 5.38 9.72 -4.48
CA ALA A 431 6.13 8.49 -4.26
C ALA A 431 5.22 7.31 -3.87
N ALA A 432 4.27 7.53 -2.94
CA ALA A 432 3.31 6.52 -2.50
C ALA A 432 2.36 6.08 -3.64
N ARG A 433 1.86 7.03 -4.44
CA ARG A 433 1.03 6.72 -5.62
C ARG A 433 1.80 5.95 -6.69
N ASP A 434 3.03 6.35 -7.00
CA ASP A 434 3.90 5.62 -7.93
C ASP A 434 4.13 4.18 -7.46
N CYS A 435 4.35 3.99 -6.15
CA CYS A 435 4.54 2.66 -5.57
C CYS A 435 3.29 1.78 -5.74
N LEU A 436 2.10 2.34 -5.52
CA LEU A 436 0.83 1.61 -5.76
C LEU A 436 0.64 1.27 -7.23
N ARG A 437 1.00 2.18 -8.15
CA ARG A 437 0.93 1.91 -9.59
C ARG A 437 1.88 0.79 -10.01
N VAL A 438 3.11 0.79 -9.49
CA VAL A 438 4.06 -0.29 -9.72
C VAL A 438 3.55 -1.62 -9.16
N LEU A 439 2.92 -1.62 -7.98
CA LEU A 439 2.27 -2.82 -7.43
C LEU A 439 1.15 -3.36 -8.33
N GLU A 440 0.27 -2.50 -8.84
CA GLU A 440 -0.79 -2.92 -9.78
C GLU A 440 -0.24 -3.61 -11.03
N LEU A 441 0.81 -3.04 -11.63
CA LEU A 441 1.47 -3.60 -12.80
C LEU A 441 2.16 -4.93 -12.47
N THR A 442 2.84 -5.03 -11.33
CA THR A 442 3.48 -6.28 -10.90
C THR A 442 2.46 -7.36 -10.53
N GLU A 443 1.28 -7.00 -9.99
CA GLU A 443 0.19 -7.94 -9.75
C GLU A 443 -0.40 -8.49 -11.05
N GLN A 444 -0.48 -7.69 -12.12
CA GLN A 444 -0.85 -8.18 -13.46
C GLN A 444 0.18 -9.20 -13.98
N VAL A 445 1.47 -8.90 -13.82
CA VAL A 445 2.57 -9.82 -14.15
C VAL A 445 2.47 -11.10 -13.32
N ALA A 446 2.22 -11.00 -12.02
CA ALA A 446 2.11 -12.13 -11.11
C ALA A 446 0.90 -13.02 -11.43
N ALA A 447 -0.27 -12.44 -11.70
CA ALA A 447 -1.46 -13.18 -12.12
C ALA A 447 -1.20 -13.97 -13.40
N ALA A 448 -0.67 -13.30 -14.43
CA ALA A 448 -0.31 -13.95 -15.69
C ALA A 448 0.74 -15.05 -15.52
N SER A 449 1.75 -14.81 -14.68
CA SER A 449 2.82 -15.76 -14.41
C SER A 449 2.36 -16.96 -13.59
N LEU A 450 1.42 -16.77 -12.66
CA LEU A 450 0.79 -17.84 -11.88
C LEU A 450 0.00 -18.79 -12.80
N LEU A 451 -0.83 -18.24 -13.69
CA LEU A 451 -1.59 -19.06 -14.65
C LEU A 451 -0.68 -19.80 -15.61
N ALA A 452 0.36 -19.14 -16.13
CA ALA A 452 1.34 -19.75 -17.03
C ALA A 452 2.18 -20.84 -16.35
N SER A 453 2.63 -20.64 -15.11
CA SER A 453 3.42 -21.64 -14.39
C SER A 453 2.58 -22.88 -14.07
N ILE A 454 1.31 -22.70 -13.72
CA ILE A 454 0.36 -23.82 -13.49
C ILE A 454 0.05 -24.54 -14.80
N GLN A 455 -0.16 -23.83 -15.90
CA GLN A 455 -0.30 -24.42 -17.24
C GLN A 455 0.91 -25.31 -17.56
N ALA A 456 2.14 -24.84 -17.30
CA ALA A 456 3.36 -25.61 -17.54
C ALA A 456 3.43 -26.88 -16.69
N VAL A 457 3.13 -26.79 -15.40
CA VAL A 457 3.07 -27.96 -14.50
C VAL A 457 2.03 -28.97 -14.99
N GLU A 458 0.84 -28.51 -15.38
CA GLU A 458 -0.24 -29.38 -15.83
C GLU A 458 0.07 -30.06 -17.17
N ILE A 459 0.74 -29.38 -18.11
CA ILE A 459 1.24 -30.01 -19.34
C ILE A 459 2.13 -31.21 -19.00
N ARG A 460 3.12 -31.03 -18.13
CA ARG A 460 4.02 -32.11 -17.71
C ARG A 460 3.28 -33.26 -17.05
N ARG A 461 2.33 -32.96 -16.17
CA ARG A 461 1.49 -33.98 -15.51
C ARG A 461 0.70 -34.81 -16.53
N ARG A 462 0.08 -34.17 -17.51
CA ARG A 462 -0.68 -34.85 -18.58
C ARG A 462 0.20 -35.75 -19.45
N HIS A 463 1.48 -35.38 -19.62
CA HIS A 463 2.48 -36.22 -20.27
C HIS A 463 3.12 -37.28 -19.36
N ASN A 464 2.68 -37.40 -18.10
CA ASN A 464 3.25 -38.31 -17.09
C ASN A 464 4.73 -38.03 -16.78
N GLU A 465 5.16 -36.78 -16.94
CA GLU A 465 6.52 -36.32 -16.66
C GLU A 465 6.68 -35.79 -15.22
N LEU A 466 5.56 -35.48 -14.55
CA LEU A 466 5.49 -35.06 -13.15
C LEU A 466 4.44 -35.85 -12.38
N ASP A 467 4.73 -36.09 -11.10
CA ASP A 467 3.82 -36.68 -10.12
C ASP A 467 3.70 -35.81 -8.84
N GLU A 468 2.95 -36.29 -7.85
CA GLU A 468 2.71 -35.57 -6.58
C GLU A 468 3.96 -35.47 -5.67
N HIS A 469 5.09 -36.12 -5.99
CA HIS A 469 6.30 -36.05 -5.16
C HIS A 469 7.18 -34.84 -5.47
N HIS A 470 6.96 -34.17 -6.60
CA HIS A 470 7.76 -33.04 -7.07
C HIS A 470 7.43 -31.70 -6.39
N MET A 471 6.40 -31.65 -5.55
CA MET A 471 5.90 -30.42 -4.92
C MET A 471 5.49 -30.64 -3.46
N SER A 472 5.63 -29.60 -2.64
CA SER A 472 5.03 -29.50 -1.30
C SER A 472 3.51 -29.57 -1.36
N ASP A 473 2.89 -29.95 -0.24
CA ASP A 473 1.43 -30.03 -0.17
C ASP A 473 0.79 -28.64 -0.25
N ASN A 474 1.45 -27.61 0.30
CA ASN A 474 1.00 -26.23 0.13
C ASN A 474 1.04 -25.79 -1.35
N LEU A 475 2.12 -26.11 -2.08
CA LEU A 475 2.22 -25.74 -3.50
C LEU A 475 1.15 -26.45 -4.36
N LYS A 476 0.83 -27.72 -4.03
CA LYS A 476 -0.29 -28.44 -4.65
C LYS A 476 -1.63 -27.79 -4.33
N MET A 477 -1.87 -27.40 -3.08
CA MET A 477 -3.10 -26.75 -2.68
C MET A 477 -3.34 -25.44 -3.45
N ILE A 478 -2.30 -24.63 -3.66
CA ILE A 478 -2.39 -23.41 -4.47
C ILE A 478 -2.70 -23.76 -5.93
N ARG A 479 -1.98 -24.72 -6.52
CA ARG A 479 -2.25 -25.20 -7.89
C ARG A 479 -3.70 -25.66 -8.05
N ASP A 480 -4.18 -26.49 -7.13
CA ASP A 480 -5.52 -27.07 -7.20
C ASP A 480 -6.62 -26.01 -6.99
N ALA A 481 -6.39 -25.05 -6.09
CA ALA A 481 -7.28 -23.90 -5.91
C ALA A 481 -7.38 -23.07 -7.21
N VAL A 482 -6.25 -22.76 -7.85
CA VAL A 482 -6.25 -22.05 -9.14
C VAL A 482 -6.94 -22.87 -10.21
N LEU A 483 -6.65 -24.16 -10.36
CA LEU A 483 -7.28 -25.03 -11.37
C LEU A 483 -8.80 -25.22 -11.15
N SER A 484 -9.30 -25.00 -9.94
CA SER A 484 -10.74 -25.01 -9.67
C SER A 484 -11.47 -23.79 -10.26
N GLU A 485 -10.73 -22.73 -10.58
CA GLU A 485 -11.24 -21.45 -11.10
C GLU A 485 -10.66 -21.08 -12.47
N PHE A 486 -9.63 -21.78 -12.94
CA PHE A 486 -8.94 -21.56 -14.22
C PHE A 486 -8.99 -22.80 -15.10
N GLU A 487 -9.58 -22.66 -16.30
CA GLU A 487 -9.62 -23.74 -17.28
C GLU A 487 -8.28 -23.84 -18.03
N PHE A 488 -7.67 -25.03 -17.99
CA PHE A 488 -6.46 -25.38 -18.73
C PHE A 488 -6.59 -25.02 -20.22
N VAL A 489 -5.60 -24.30 -20.75
CA VAL A 489 -5.66 -23.76 -22.12
C VAL A 489 -5.24 -24.83 -23.12
N ILE A 490 -6.20 -25.64 -23.59
CA ILE A 490 -6.00 -26.57 -24.70
C ILE A 490 -5.93 -25.78 -26.00
N GLU A 491 -7.00 -25.05 -26.32
CA GLU A 491 -7.10 -24.18 -27.49
C GLU A 491 -7.16 -22.71 -27.09
N ASP A 492 -6.79 -21.83 -28.02
CA ASP A 492 -6.76 -20.38 -27.80
C ASP A 492 -8.16 -19.85 -27.48
N ARG A 493 -8.26 -19.15 -26.34
CA ARG A 493 -9.44 -18.43 -25.90
C ARG A 493 -9.03 -17.10 -25.26
N PRO A 494 -9.91 -16.10 -25.19
CA PRO A 494 -9.63 -14.88 -24.44
C PRO A 494 -9.34 -15.21 -22.97
N LEU A 495 -8.23 -14.69 -22.44
CA LEU A 495 -7.81 -14.87 -21.04
C LEU A 495 -8.03 -13.61 -20.18
N GLU A 496 -8.67 -12.56 -20.73
CA GLU A 496 -8.89 -11.31 -19.99
C GLU A 496 -9.66 -11.54 -18.68
N HIS A 497 -10.74 -12.32 -18.73
CA HIS A 497 -11.56 -12.58 -17.55
C HIS A 497 -10.77 -13.31 -16.45
N ASP A 498 -10.01 -14.35 -16.82
CA ASP A 498 -9.14 -15.06 -15.89
C ASP A 498 -8.10 -14.11 -15.28
N LEU A 499 -7.41 -13.33 -16.11
CA LEU A 499 -6.38 -12.41 -15.63
C LEU A 499 -6.95 -11.40 -14.61
N ARG A 500 -8.10 -10.79 -14.88
CA ARG A 500 -8.76 -9.87 -13.94
C ARG A 500 -9.15 -10.57 -12.65
N HIS A 501 -9.78 -11.74 -12.75
CA HIS A 501 -10.19 -12.53 -11.60
C HIS A 501 -9.01 -12.88 -10.70
N PHE A 502 -7.89 -13.34 -11.27
CA PHE A 502 -6.71 -13.69 -10.48
C PHE A 502 -5.96 -12.47 -9.94
N ILE A 503 -6.03 -11.29 -10.57
CA ILE A 503 -5.57 -10.03 -9.96
C ILE A 503 -6.39 -9.74 -8.69
N GLU A 504 -7.71 -9.87 -8.75
CA GLU A 504 -8.58 -9.68 -7.58
C GLU A 504 -8.25 -10.68 -6.46
N ARG A 505 -8.03 -11.96 -6.79
CA ARG A 505 -7.60 -12.99 -5.82
C ARG A 505 -6.27 -12.62 -5.15
N ILE A 506 -5.30 -12.09 -5.91
CA ILE A 506 -4.02 -11.62 -5.37
C ILE A 506 -4.22 -10.44 -4.42
N GLN A 507 -5.01 -9.44 -4.82
CA GLN A 507 -5.28 -8.25 -4.00
C GLN A 507 -6.05 -8.59 -2.72
N GLN A 508 -6.92 -9.59 -2.76
CA GLN A 508 -7.61 -10.15 -1.60
C GLN A 508 -6.72 -11.04 -0.72
N ARG A 509 -5.48 -11.31 -1.15
CA ARG A 509 -4.54 -12.22 -0.48
C ARG A 509 -5.15 -13.61 -0.26
N HIS A 510 -5.83 -14.11 -1.30
CA HIS A 510 -6.70 -15.29 -1.21
C HIS A 510 -6.01 -16.56 -0.71
N TRP A 511 -4.74 -16.77 -1.09
CA TRP A 511 -3.97 -17.95 -0.66
C TRP A 511 -3.10 -17.66 0.56
N SER A 512 -3.05 -18.62 1.49
CA SER A 512 -2.01 -18.67 2.53
C SER A 512 -0.73 -19.26 1.93
N LEU A 513 0.30 -18.42 1.78
CA LEU A 513 1.51 -18.75 1.01
C LEU A 513 2.58 -19.37 1.91
N TYR A 514 2.95 -18.69 2.99
CA TYR A 514 3.89 -19.17 4.00
C TYR A 514 3.36 -18.81 5.39
N SER A 515 3.71 -19.61 6.40
CA SER A 515 3.42 -19.25 7.79
C SER A 515 4.22 -18.00 8.19
N GLU A 516 3.61 -17.12 8.98
CA GLU A 516 4.34 -16.06 9.67
C GLU A 516 5.38 -16.71 10.60
N ALA A 517 6.62 -16.24 10.53
CA ALA A 517 7.77 -16.77 11.27
C ALA A 517 7.79 -16.31 12.72
#